data_AF-A0AAW4ZXJ3-F1
#
_entry.id   AF-A0AAW4ZXJ3-F1
#
_cell.length_a   1.000
_cell.length_b   1.000
_cell.length_c   1.000
_cell.angle_alpha   90.00
_cell.angle_beta   90.00
_cell.angle_gamma   90.00
#
_symmetry.space_group_name_H-M   'P 1'
#
loop_
_entity.id
_entity.type
_entity.pdbx_description
1 polymer ?
#
loop_
_entity_poly.entity_id
_entity_poly.type
_entity_poly.pdbx_seq_one_letter_code
_entity_poly.pdbx_strand_id
1 'polypeptide(L)'
;MVKSLCKYRRAEIADQFATITKIVSEPKFICASCTRVASDKDYLCKPSRLTNAVAPTIAPIMTSMPASVMTLAASAPPAPVIMNIHQLPRPTAVGQSRIEMVTVVEQTEVIEQPDALLDHTEKLKKLAKKKTKLLKKAAKAVKKFDKQLRKTKQALGLA
;
A
#
# COMPACT_ATOMS: atom_id res chain seq x y z
N MET A 1 4.61 -4.39 23.97
CA MET A 1 5.33 -3.56 22.96
C MET A 1 4.67 -2.19 22.93
N VAL A 2 5.43 -1.09 23.00
CA VAL A 2 4.84 0.27 23.17
C VAL A 2 4.43 0.87 21.83
N LYS A 3 3.27 1.54 21.77
CA LYS A 3 2.81 2.25 20.56
C LYS A 3 3.76 3.42 20.27
N SER A 4 4.19 3.55 19.01
CA SER A 4 5.09 4.64 18.60
C SER A 4 4.40 6.01 18.66
N LEU A 5 5.08 6.98 19.30
CA LEU A 5 4.62 8.33 19.59
C LEU A 5 3.95 9.06 18.41
N CYS A 6 4.41 8.88 17.17
CA CYS A 6 3.75 9.48 16.00
C CYS A 6 2.36 8.91 15.65
N LYS A 7 1.91 7.83 16.27
CA LYS A 7 0.58 7.22 16.02
C LYS A 7 -0.53 7.67 16.99
N TYR A 8 -0.21 8.23 18.17
CA TYR A 8 -1.25 8.66 19.13
C TYR A 8 -2.18 9.73 18.56
N ARG A 9 -3.50 9.52 18.70
CA ARG A 9 -4.54 10.51 18.37
C ARG A 9 -4.66 11.57 19.47
N ARG A 10 -5.36 12.66 19.17
CA ARG A 10 -5.47 13.84 20.05
C ARG A 10 -6.12 13.56 21.42
N ALA A 11 -7.05 12.60 21.50
CA ALA A 11 -7.62 12.17 22.78
C ALA A 11 -6.59 11.42 23.64
N GLU A 12 -6.00 10.34 23.11
CA GLU A 12 -4.98 9.50 23.76
C GLU A 12 -3.77 10.29 24.29
N ILE A 13 -3.44 11.45 23.69
CA ILE A 13 -2.35 12.33 24.13
C ILE A 13 -2.63 12.98 25.48
N ALA A 14 -3.90 13.23 25.85
CA ALA A 14 -4.26 13.72 27.18
C ALA A 14 -4.09 12.62 28.23
N ASP A 15 -4.66 11.44 27.97
CA ASP A 15 -4.66 10.31 28.91
C ASP A 15 -3.24 9.77 29.19
N GLN A 16 -2.36 9.84 28.18
CA GLN A 16 -0.95 9.39 28.27
C GLN A 16 0.06 10.53 28.40
N PHE A 17 -0.38 11.75 28.75
CA PHE A 17 0.47 12.95 28.73
C PHE A 17 1.73 12.81 29.60
N ALA A 18 1.60 12.26 30.81
CA ALA A 18 2.73 12.03 31.72
C ALA A 18 3.74 10.99 31.19
N THR A 19 3.29 10.00 30.43
CA THR A 19 4.15 9.01 29.74
C THR A 19 4.87 9.66 28.57
N ILE A 20 4.16 10.47 27.78
CA ILE A 20 4.71 11.21 26.64
C ILE A 20 5.80 12.20 27.11
N THR A 21 5.55 12.92 28.21
CA THR A 21 6.52 13.88 28.78
C THR A 21 7.87 13.22 29.08
N LYS A 22 7.87 11.98 29.59
CA LYS A 22 9.10 11.19 29.88
C LYS A 22 9.81 10.67 28.62
N ILE A 23 9.09 10.50 27.50
CA ILE A 23 9.66 10.06 26.21
C ILE A 23 10.26 11.25 25.43
N VAL A 24 9.91 12.48 25.80
CA VAL A 24 10.31 13.72 25.12
C VAL A 24 11.35 14.52 25.91
N SER A 25 11.60 14.19 27.18
CA SER A 25 12.45 15.00 28.09
C SER A 25 13.93 15.06 27.75
N GLU A 26 14.50 14.08 27.04
CA GLU A 26 15.89 14.13 26.55
C GLU A 26 15.95 13.72 25.06
N PRO A 27 15.61 14.62 24.14
CA PRO A 27 15.33 14.27 22.74
C PRO A 27 16.59 14.05 21.89
N LYS A 28 16.67 12.88 21.23
CA LYS A 28 17.81 12.48 20.37
C LYS A 28 17.38 12.16 18.92
N PHE A 29 16.08 12.00 18.67
CA PHE A 29 15.53 11.72 17.33
C PHE A 29 14.27 12.53 17.05
N ILE A 30 14.10 12.94 15.79
CA ILE A 30 12.92 13.66 15.29
C ILE A 30 12.31 12.91 14.10
N CYS A 31 10.98 12.86 14.01
CA CYS A 31 10.32 12.18 12.91
C CYS A 31 10.13 13.11 11.69
N ALA A 32 10.75 12.77 10.57
CA ALA A 32 10.79 13.61 9.37
C ALA A 32 9.42 13.90 8.73
N SER A 33 8.36 13.14 9.03
CA SER A 33 7.03 13.29 8.43
C SER A 33 5.91 13.76 9.37
N CYS A 34 6.13 13.75 10.68
CA CYS A 34 5.13 14.15 11.68
C CYS A 34 5.70 15.07 12.78
N THR A 35 6.98 15.46 12.65
CA THR A 35 7.76 16.39 13.49
C THR A 35 7.72 16.17 15.00
N ARG A 36 7.07 15.09 15.49
CA ARG A 36 7.20 14.63 16.88
C ARG A 36 8.63 14.16 17.13
N VAL A 37 9.06 14.35 18.37
CA VAL A 37 10.44 14.15 18.84
C VAL A 37 10.42 13.09 19.94
N ALA A 38 11.49 12.32 20.10
CA ALA A 38 11.64 11.35 21.20
C ALA A 38 13.11 11.13 21.59
N SER A 39 13.31 10.56 22.77
CA SER A 39 14.62 10.06 23.22
C SER A 39 15.11 8.87 22.38
N ASP A 40 14.21 7.99 21.92
CA ASP A 40 14.55 6.79 21.14
C ASP A 40 13.84 6.71 19.78
N LYS A 41 14.45 5.96 18.86
CA LYS A 41 13.97 5.82 17.48
C LYS A 41 12.62 5.13 17.36
N ASP A 42 12.37 4.11 18.20
CA ASP A 42 11.24 3.19 18.04
C ASP A 42 9.89 3.85 18.35
N TYR A 43 9.92 4.97 19.09
CA TYR A 43 8.77 5.84 19.27
C TYR A 43 8.43 6.66 18.01
N LEU A 44 9.20 6.63 16.93
CA LEU A 44 8.99 7.45 15.74
C LEU A 44 8.79 6.57 14.49
N CYS A 45 7.93 7.00 13.56
CA CYS A 45 7.64 6.21 12.35
C CYS A 45 8.61 6.46 11.19
N LYS A 46 9.41 7.54 11.24
CA LYS A 46 10.52 7.88 10.33
C LYS A 46 11.62 8.62 11.11
N PRO A 47 12.33 7.95 12.04
CA PRO A 47 13.32 8.58 12.91
C PRO A 47 14.52 9.09 12.10
N SER A 48 14.72 10.41 12.12
CA SER A 48 16.01 11.04 11.80
C SER A 48 16.76 11.36 13.10
N ARG A 49 18.09 11.42 13.06
CA ARG A 49 18.88 11.87 14.21
C ARG A 49 18.71 13.38 14.37
N LEU A 50 18.46 13.84 15.61
CA LEU A 50 18.75 15.23 15.96
C LEU A 50 20.26 15.33 16.15
N THR A 51 20.91 16.14 15.32
CA THR A 51 22.36 16.35 15.36
C THR A 51 22.74 17.34 16.45
N ASN A 52 22.49 16.96 17.71
CA ASN A 52 23.05 17.62 18.88
C ASN A 52 24.58 17.37 18.83
N ALA A 53 25.35 18.39 18.44
CA ALA A 53 26.65 18.18 17.81
C ALA A 53 27.80 17.90 18.80
N VAL A 54 27.94 16.63 19.20
CA VAL A 54 29.17 16.05 19.75
C VAL A 54 29.44 14.72 19.05
N ALA A 55 30.52 14.65 18.26
CA ALA A 55 30.95 13.45 17.52
C ALA A 55 32.21 12.84 18.15
N PRO A 56 32.60 11.60 17.79
CA PRO A 56 33.64 11.51 16.74
C PRO A 56 33.59 10.29 15.78
N THR A 57 34.33 10.44 14.66
CA THR A 57 35.13 9.43 13.90
C THR A 57 34.53 8.26 13.05
N ILE A 58 34.86 8.32 11.74
CA ILE A 58 35.46 7.27 10.85
C ILE A 58 34.59 6.19 10.15
N ALA A 59 34.18 6.50 8.91
CA ALA A 59 34.61 5.88 7.61
C ALA A 59 34.20 4.41 7.21
N PRO A 60 34.68 3.80 6.07
CA PRO A 60 33.82 3.55 4.88
C PRO A 60 34.02 2.16 4.16
N ILE A 61 34.16 2.12 2.80
CA ILE A 61 34.42 0.97 1.85
C ILE A 61 33.12 0.41 1.22
N MET A 62 32.79 0.50 -0.10
CA MET A 62 33.40 0.10 -1.42
C MET A 62 33.33 -1.44 -1.68
N THR A 63 33.16 -2.02 -2.89
CA THR A 63 33.12 -1.56 -4.32
C THR A 63 31.93 -2.29 -5.06
N SER A 64 31.82 -2.79 -6.32
CA SER A 64 32.60 -2.94 -7.59
C SER A 64 31.63 -3.08 -8.84
N MET A 65 32.13 -3.49 -10.02
CA MET A 65 31.45 -3.82 -11.31
C MET A 65 32.30 -4.91 -12.07
N PRO A 66 32.13 -5.35 -13.37
CA PRO A 66 31.25 -4.89 -14.48
C PRO A 66 30.63 -5.93 -15.48
N ALA A 67 29.70 -5.41 -16.31
CA ALA A 67 29.34 -5.66 -17.73
C ALA A 67 29.64 -6.97 -18.54
N SER A 68 28.68 -7.33 -19.43
CA SER A 68 28.99 -7.90 -20.78
C SER A 68 27.85 -7.79 -21.83
N VAL A 69 28.12 -7.05 -22.92
CA VAL A 69 27.59 -7.07 -24.32
C VAL A 69 26.06 -7.13 -24.66
N MET A 70 25.74 -7.08 -25.97
CA MET A 70 24.47 -6.64 -26.58
C MET A 70 23.79 -7.73 -27.46
N THR A 71 22.50 -7.53 -27.80
CA THR A 71 21.94 -7.69 -29.17
C THR A 71 20.58 -6.97 -29.27
N LEU A 72 20.20 -6.47 -30.45
CA LEU A 72 18.92 -5.82 -30.74
C LEU A 72 18.07 -6.67 -31.71
N ALA A 73 16.78 -6.87 -31.39
CA ALA A 73 15.75 -7.32 -32.32
C ALA A 73 14.36 -6.89 -31.82
N ALA A 74 13.37 -6.80 -32.72
CA ALA A 74 12.03 -6.30 -32.41
C ALA A 74 10.92 -7.25 -32.90
N SER A 75 9.68 -6.95 -32.50
CA SER A 75 8.39 -7.44 -33.04
C SER A 75 7.56 -8.38 -32.14
N ALA A 76 6.25 -8.19 -32.31
CA ALA A 76 5.06 -8.66 -31.58
C ALA A 76 4.87 -10.19 -31.36
N PRO A 77 3.87 -10.63 -30.54
CA PRO A 77 3.84 -11.97 -29.93
C PRO A 77 2.81 -12.97 -30.54
N PRO A 78 2.96 -14.27 -30.24
CA PRO A 78 1.86 -15.24 -30.20
C PRO A 78 1.31 -15.47 -28.76
N ALA A 79 0.18 -16.19 -28.66
CA ALA A 79 -0.66 -16.26 -27.45
C ALA A 79 -0.24 -17.33 -26.40
N PRO A 80 -0.63 -17.18 -25.11
CA PRO A 80 -0.34 -18.16 -24.05
C PRO A 80 -1.22 -19.42 -24.15
N VAL A 81 -0.63 -20.57 -23.82
CA VAL A 81 -1.30 -21.90 -23.81
C VAL A 81 -2.14 -22.07 -22.54
N ILE A 82 -3.35 -22.63 -22.68
CA ILE A 82 -4.24 -22.96 -21.55
C ILE A 82 -3.82 -24.32 -20.95
N MET A 83 -3.52 -24.34 -19.65
CA MET A 83 -3.26 -25.57 -18.89
C MET A 83 -4.52 -26.05 -18.15
N ASN A 84 -4.82 -27.34 -18.25
CA ASN A 84 -6.04 -27.95 -17.69
C ASN A 84 -5.79 -28.49 -16.26
N ILE A 85 -6.44 -27.91 -15.26
CA ILE A 85 -6.12 -28.10 -13.82
C ILE A 85 -7.04 -29.16 -13.18
N HIS A 86 -7.10 -30.37 -13.75
CA HIS A 86 -8.09 -31.39 -13.34
C HIS A 86 -7.57 -32.80 -12.97
N GLN A 87 -6.24 -32.98 -12.86
CA GLN A 87 -5.69 -34.17 -12.18
C GLN A 87 -4.54 -33.78 -11.24
N LEU A 88 -4.82 -33.70 -9.94
CA LEU A 88 -3.82 -33.59 -8.87
C LEU A 88 -4.07 -34.71 -7.84
N PRO A 89 -3.05 -35.48 -7.42
CA PRO A 89 -3.21 -36.52 -6.42
C PRO A 89 -3.71 -35.97 -5.07
N ARG A 90 -4.62 -36.69 -4.42
CA ARG A 90 -5.12 -36.33 -3.08
C ARG A 90 -4.02 -36.56 -2.03
N PRO A 91 -3.74 -35.60 -1.13
CA PRO A 91 -2.65 -35.72 -0.17
C PRO A 91 -2.90 -36.83 0.86
N THR A 92 -1.82 -37.50 1.26
CA THR A 92 -1.80 -38.61 2.24
C THR A 92 -2.20 -38.16 3.64
N ALA A 93 -2.59 -39.11 4.51
CA ALA A 93 -3.14 -38.84 5.84
C ALA A 93 -2.24 -37.95 6.73
N VAL A 94 -0.91 -38.03 6.61
CA VAL A 94 0.04 -37.18 7.34
C VAL A 94 -0.05 -35.70 6.94
N GLY A 95 -0.53 -35.41 5.73
CA GLY A 95 -0.89 -34.05 5.31
C GLY A 95 -2.22 -33.56 5.89
N GLN A 96 -3.16 -34.48 6.18
CA GLN A 96 -4.50 -34.14 6.64
C GLN A 96 -4.49 -33.68 8.11
N SER A 97 -3.79 -34.41 8.99
CA SER A 97 -3.65 -34.00 10.40
C SER A 97 -2.89 -32.68 10.59
N ARG A 98 -2.01 -32.31 9.66
CA ARG A 98 -1.39 -30.97 9.62
C ARG A 98 -2.36 -29.86 9.21
N ILE A 99 -3.36 -30.16 8.39
CA ILE A 99 -4.40 -29.19 8.00
C ILE A 99 -5.37 -29.00 9.18
N GLU A 100 -5.76 -30.06 9.87
CA GLU A 100 -6.67 -30.01 11.03
C GLU A 100 -6.10 -29.20 12.21
N MET A 101 -4.81 -29.30 12.50
CA MET A 101 -4.18 -28.46 13.53
C MET A 101 -4.12 -26.96 13.15
N VAL A 102 -4.18 -26.61 11.86
CA VAL A 102 -4.28 -25.21 11.42
C VAL A 102 -5.72 -24.70 11.58
N THR A 103 -6.72 -25.48 11.18
CA THR A 103 -8.14 -25.04 11.23
C THR A 103 -8.68 -24.87 12.65
N VAL A 104 -8.14 -25.57 13.66
CA VAL A 104 -8.52 -25.38 15.07
C VAL A 104 -7.94 -24.07 15.64
N VAL A 105 -6.72 -23.68 15.23
CA VAL A 105 -6.09 -22.42 15.69
C VAL A 105 -6.77 -21.20 15.07
N GLU A 106 -7.19 -21.29 13.80
CA GLU A 106 -7.81 -20.18 13.06
C GLU A 106 -9.15 -19.69 13.66
N GLN A 107 -9.83 -20.49 14.49
CA GLN A 107 -11.13 -20.13 15.08
C GLN A 107 -11.06 -19.37 16.43
N THR A 108 -9.87 -19.17 17.01
CA THR A 108 -9.74 -18.58 18.36
C THR A 108 -9.16 -17.14 18.35
N GLU A 109 -8.61 -16.65 17.23
CA GLU A 109 -8.19 -15.24 17.14
C GLU A 109 -9.41 -14.32 16.92
N VAL A 110 -9.83 -13.73 18.04
CA VAL A 110 -10.97 -12.81 18.22
C VAL A 110 -11.10 -11.75 17.10
N ILE A 111 -12.37 -11.49 16.73
CA ILE A 111 -12.80 -10.48 15.76
C ILE A 111 -12.44 -9.05 16.23
N GLU A 112 -11.21 -8.61 16.00
CA GLU A 112 -10.77 -7.24 16.26
C GLU A 112 -10.99 -6.33 15.03
N GLN A 113 -11.82 -5.28 15.22
CA GLN A 113 -12.05 -4.15 14.30
C GLN A 113 -12.88 -4.40 13.01
N PRO A 114 -14.15 -4.85 13.12
CA PRO A 114 -15.10 -4.82 12.00
C PRO A 114 -15.32 -3.39 11.44
N ASP A 115 -15.29 -2.36 12.30
CA ASP A 115 -15.52 -0.96 11.89
C ASP A 115 -14.48 -0.45 10.90
N ALA A 116 -13.20 -0.81 11.09
CA ALA A 116 -12.13 -0.42 10.18
C ALA A 116 -12.37 -1.02 8.78
N LEU A 117 -12.78 -2.29 8.72
CA LEU A 117 -13.10 -2.97 7.46
C LEU A 117 -14.28 -2.31 6.77
N LEU A 118 -15.37 -2.00 7.48
CA LEU A 118 -16.53 -1.28 6.96
C LEU A 118 -16.13 0.08 6.38
N ASP A 119 -15.33 0.86 7.11
CA ASP A 119 -14.83 2.18 6.73
C ASP A 119 -13.89 2.14 5.51
N HIS A 120 -13.17 1.03 5.30
CA HIS A 120 -12.46 0.74 4.05
C HIS A 120 -13.43 0.43 2.89
N THR A 121 -14.48 -0.38 3.08
CA THR A 121 -15.48 -0.62 2.01
C THR A 121 -16.24 0.66 1.62
N GLU A 122 -16.55 1.53 2.59
CA GLU A 122 -17.15 2.85 2.40
C GLU A 122 -16.32 3.70 1.44
N LYS A 123 -15.00 3.78 1.67
CA LYS A 123 -14.06 4.53 0.82
C LYS A 123 -13.99 3.96 -0.59
N LEU A 124 -13.94 2.63 -0.73
CA LEU A 124 -13.98 1.95 -2.04
C LEU A 124 -15.30 2.20 -2.78
N LYS A 125 -16.46 2.09 -2.11
CA LYS A 125 -17.79 2.41 -2.66
C LYS A 125 -17.88 3.87 -3.12
N LYS A 126 -17.31 4.81 -2.37
CA LYS A 126 -17.25 6.25 -2.71
C LYS A 126 -16.34 6.49 -3.94
N LEU A 127 -15.19 5.83 -4.02
CA LEU A 127 -14.28 5.89 -5.17
C LEU A 127 -14.90 5.29 -6.45
N ALA A 128 -15.55 4.13 -6.34
CA ALA A 128 -16.28 3.50 -7.45
C ALA A 128 -17.38 4.44 -7.98
N LYS A 129 -18.25 4.97 -7.11
CA LYS A 129 -19.27 5.97 -7.47
C LYS A 129 -18.67 7.20 -8.17
N LYS A 130 -17.50 7.68 -7.75
CA LYS A 130 -16.77 8.78 -8.40
C LYS A 130 -16.29 8.41 -9.81
N LYS A 131 -15.71 7.22 -10.00
CA LYS A 131 -15.29 6.70 -11.32
C LYS A 131 -16.48 6.51 -12.27
N THR A 132 -17.57 5.88 -11.81
CA THR A 132 -18.80 5.71 -12.62
C THR A 132 -19.43 7.05 -13.01
N LYS A 133 -19.42 8.06 -12.12
CA LYS A 133 -19.89 9.42 -12.44
C LYS A 133 -19.03 10.12 -13.50
N LEU A 134 -17.71 9.87 -13.53
CA LEU A 134 -16.81 10.36 -14.57
C LEU A 134 -17.06 9.63 -15.91
N LEU A 135 -17.17 8.31 -15.92
CA LEU A 135 -17.49 7.53 -17.13
C LEU A 135 -18.84 7.95 -17.74
N LYS A 136 -19.88 8.18 -16.91
CA LYS A 136 -21.19 8.68 -17.36
C LYS A 136 -21.14 10.12 -17.89
N LYS A 137 -20.15 10.94 -17.48
CA LYS A 137 -19.87 12.24 -18.12
C LYS A 137 -19.17 12.06 -19.47
N ALA A 138 -18.12 11.23 -19.53
CA ALA A 138 -17.38 10.95 -20.76
C ALA A 138 -18.27 10.39 -21.86
N ALA A 139 -19.08 9.36 -21.57
CA ALA A 139 -20.03 8.78 -22.53
C ALA A 139 -21.08 9.80 -23.02
N LYS A 140 -21.51 10.75 -22.18
CA LYS A 140 -22.38 11.87 -22.59
C LYS A 140 -21.68 12.89 -23.49
N ALA A 141 -20.36 13.09 -23.32
CA ALA A 141 -19.56 13.94 -24.19
C ALA A 141 -19.34 13.27 -25.57
N VAL A 142 -18.91 12.00 -25.57
CA VAL A 142 -18.75 11.18 -26.79
C VAL A 142 -20.05 11.16 -27.59
N LYS A 143 -21.20 10.85 -26.99
CA LYS A 143 -22.51 10.87 -27.67
C LYS A 143 -22.91 12.25 -28.24
N LYS A 144 -22.35 13.37 -27.75
CA LYS A 144 -22.52 14.70 -28.37
C LYS A 144 -21.61 14.85 -29.58
N PHE A 145 -20.33 14.52 -29.46
CA PHE A 145 -19.38 14.52 -30.57
C PHE A 145 -19.82 13.60 -31.71
N ASP A 146 -20.27 12.37 -31.41
CA ASP A 146 -20.83 11.44 -32.41
C ASP A 146 -22.03 12.04 -33.15
N LYS A 147 -22.91 12.76 -32.45
CA LYS A 147 -24.07 13.44 -33.06
C LYS A 147 -23.64 14.61 -33.94
N GLN A 148 -22.55 15.30 -33.60
CA GLN A 148 -21.96 16.34 -34.46
C GLN A 148 -21.26 15.72 -35.68
N LEU A 149 -20.45 14.68 -35.50
CA LEU A 149 -19.77 13.95 -36.57
C LEU A 149 -20.75 13.30 -37.57
N ARG A 150 -21.88 12.76 -37.10
CA ARG A 150 -22.95 12.28 -38.00
C ARG A 150 -23.57 13.42 -38.82
N LYS A 151 -23.83 14.56 -38.19
CA LYS A 151 -24.35 15.76 -38.88
C LYS A 151 -23.36 16.31 -39.91
N THR A 152 -22.07 16.40 -39.59
CA THR A 152 -21.06 16.89 -40.55
C THR A 152 -20.84 15.89 -41.68
N LYS A 153 -20.81 14.58 -41.41
CA LYS A 153 -20.81 13.55 -42.47
C LYS A 153 -22.01 13.69 -43.41
N GLN A 154 -23.22 13.84 -42.88
CA GLN A 154 -24.42 14.06 -43.68
C GLN A 154 -24.35 15.35 -44.52
N ALA A 155 -23.87 16.46 -43.93
CA ALA A 155 -23.69 17.72 -44.64
C ALA A 155 -22.58 17.68 -45.72
N LEU A 156 -21.63 16.75 -45.62
CA LEU A 156 -20.55 16.52 -46.58
C LEU A 156 -20.85 15.40 -47.59
N GLY A 157 -22.02 14.76 -47.54
CA GLY A 157 -22.35 13.60 -48.40
C GLY A 157 -21.56 12.33 -48.07
N LEU A 158 -20.94 12.25 -46.89
CA LEU A 158 -20.07 11.14 -46.43
C LEU A 158 -20.81 10.20 -45.46
N ALA A 159 -22.07 9.87 -45.74
CA ALA A 159 -23.01 9.21 -44.84
C ALA A 159 -23.75 8.04 -45.48
#